data_AF-A0A966VB39-F1
#
_entry.id   AF-A0A966VB39-F1
#
_cell.length_a   1.000
_cell.length_b   1.000
_cell.length_c   1.000
_cell.angle_alpha   90.00
_cell.angle_beta   90.00
_cell.angle_gamma   90.00
#
_symmetry.space_group_name_H-M   'P 1'
#
loop_
_entity.id
_entity.type
_entity.pdbx_description
1 polymer ?
#
loop_
_entity_poly.entity_id
_entity_poly.type
_entity_poly.pdbx_seq_one_letter_code
_entity_poly.pdbx_strand_id
1 'polypeptide(L)'
;MIFFGNPERDGLYALLTRYYEDPVMTKIRDMEQPFSMYAVRLPCMLMNEKRYLISIVDRDDRPVGYRERLAGQRWKVLQARALEDEKLTSLGVHPYEPKRDPAYKIPLVLVENNREISVYEGRPPIFRVSLLHTKNQEIEYWNEGNLAAALETFQTVISWKG
;
A
#
# COMPACT_ATOMS: atom_id res chain seq x y z
N MET A 1 -9.19 23.04 -15.82
CA MET A 1 -8.20 22.11 -16.41
C MET A 1 -8.72 20.71 -16.18
N ILE A 2 -9.20 20.04 -17.22
CA ILE A 2 -9.75 18.68 -17.11
C ILE A 2 -8.55 17.73 -17.16
N PHE A 3 -8.18 17.16 -16.02
CA PHE A 3 -7.24 16.04 -16.00
C PHE A 3 -7.97 14.84 -16.59
N PHE A 4 -7.56 14.39 -17.78
CA PHE A 4 -7.96 13.07 -18.27
C PHE A 4 -7.38 12.03 -17.31
N GLY A 5 -8.21 11.51 -16.41
CA GLY A 5 -7.83 10.41 -15.52
C GLY A 5 -7.43 9.19 -16.35
N ASN A 6 -6.38 8.48 -15.94
CA ASN A 6 -6.07 7.19 -16.52
C ASN A 6 -7.10 6.18 -15.95
N PRO A 7 -8.04 5.65 -16.76
CA PRO A 7 -9.13 4.83 -16.24
C PRO A 7 -8.65 3.55 -15.55
N GLU A 8 -7.50 3.02 -15.97
CA GLU A 8 -6.89 1.84 -15.36
C GLU A 8 -6.33 2.15 -13.97
N ARG A 9 -5.72 3.33 -13.79
CA ARG A 9 -5.29 3.81 -12.47
C ARG A 9 -6.48 4.07 -11.56
N ASP A 10 -7.54 4.68 -12.07
CA ASP A 10 -8.79 4.91 -11.33
C ASP A 10 -9.43 3.58 -10.88
N GLY A 11 -9.37 2.55 -11.73
CA GLY A 11 -9.77 1.19 -11.37
C GLY A 11 -8.98 0.62 -10.18
N LEU A 12 -7.64 0.72 -10.20
CA LEU A 12 -6.81 0.22 -9.11
C LEU A 12 -6.98 1.04 -7.82
N TYR A 13 -7.12 2.38 -7.92
CA TYR A 13 -7.44 3.23 -6.78
C TYR A 13 -8.73 2.78 -6.10
N ALA A 14 -9.81 2.60 -6.87
CA ALA A 14 -11.10 2.15 -6.35
C ALA A 14 -11.02 0.75 -5.75
N LEU A 15 -10.28 -0.17 -6.40
CA LEU A 15 -10.09 -1.54 -5.92
C LEU A 15 -9.40 -1.56 -4.55
N LEU A 16 -8.27 -0.87 -4.40
CA LEU A 16 -7.51 -0.86 -3.14
C LEU A 16 -8.24 -0.09 -2.04
N THR A 17 -8.95 0.98 -2.40
CA THR A 17 -9.84 1.69 -1.47
C THR A 17 -10.92 0.75 -0.93
N ARG A 18 -11.58 -0.01 -1.79
CA ARG A 18 -12.62 -0.97 -1.37
C ARG A 18 -12.05 -2.14 -0.58
N TYR A 19 -10.85 -2.62 -0.93
CA TYR A 19 -10.18 -3.71 -0.21
C TYR A 19 -9.99 -3.37 1.27
N TYR A 20 -9.48 -2.18 1.54
CA TYR A 20 -9.25 -1.66 2.90
C TYR A 20 -10.46 -0.95 3.50
N GLU A 21 -11.64 -0.99 2.87
CA GLU A 21 -12.87 -0.34 3.39
C GLU A 21 -12.74 1.18 3.60
N ASP A 22 -12.08 1.86 2.66
CA ASP A 22 -11.93 3.33 2.58
C ASP A 22 -11.46 3.98 3.91
N PRO A 23 -10.25 3.64 4.39
CA PRO A 23 -9.78 4.09 5.68
C PRO A 23 -9.62 5.61 5.76
N VAL A 24 -9.80 6.15 6.96
CA VAL A 24 -9.42 7.54 7.27
C VAL A 24 -7.93 7.58 7.58
N MET A 25 -7.18 8.11 6.63
CA MET A 25 -5.73 8.31 6.67
C MET A 25 -5.38 9.61 7.40
N THR A 26 -4.28 9.61 8.16
CA THR A 26 -3.78 10.79 8.87
C THR A 26 -2.43 11.21 8.29
N LYS A 27 -2.25 12.50 7.95
CA LYS A 27 -0.96 13.04 7.53
C LYS A 27 0.02 12.96 8.68
N ILE A 28 1.11 12.21 8.52
CA ILE A 28 2.11 12.03 9.59
C ILE A 28 3.33 12.93 9.41
N ARG A 29 3.70 13.22 8.16
CA ARG A 29 4.81 14.13 7.85
C ARG A 29 4.78 14.55 6.39
N ASP A 30 5.46 15.66 6.12
CA ASP A 30 6.02 15.91 4.80
C ASP A 30 7.36 15.20 4.69
N MET A 31 7.62 14.59 3.53
CA MET A 31 8.91 14.03 3.19
C MET A 31 9.79 15.12 2.57
N GLU A 32 11.04 14.80 2.26
CA GLU A 32 11.83 15.64 1.34
C GLU A 32 11.02 15.85 0.05
N GLN A 33 10.98 17.09 -0.45
CA GLN A 33 10.14 17.45 -1.59
C GLN A 33 10.35 16.45 -2.73
N PRO A 34 9.28 15.96 -3.39
CA PRO A 34 7.96 16.56 -3.49
C PRO A 34 6.78 15.76 -2.86
N PHE A 35 6.96 15.10 -1.70
CA PHE A 35 5.92 14.18 -1.17
C PHE A 35 5.39 14.48 0.24
N SER A 36 4.13 14.09 0.47
CA SER A 36 3.52 13.98 1.80
C SER A 36 3.14 12.54 2.12
N MET A 37 3.23 12.17 3.39
CA MET A 37 2.96 10.81 3.86
C MET A 37 1.73 10.78 4.76
N TYR A 38 0.82 9.87 4.46
CA TYR A 38 -0.41 9.60 5.21
C TYR A 38 -0.42 8.14 5.68
N ALA A 39 -0.95 7.88 6.88
CA ALA A 39 -1.06 6.51 7.39
C ALA A 39 -2.26 6.30 8.29
N VAL A 40 -2.60 5.04 8.47
CA VAL A 40 -3.57 4.54 9.44
C VAL A 40 -3.07 3.21 10.00
N ARG A 41 -3.47 2.86 11.22
CA ARG A 41 -3.14 1.56 11.81
C ARG A 41 -4.17 0.52 11.38
N LEU A 42 -3.72 -0.66 11.00
CA LEU A 42 -4.58 -1.82 10.68
C LEU A 42 -4.65 -2.78 11.87
N PRO A 43 -5.66 -3.66 11.94
CA PRO A 43 -5.77 -4.64 12.99
C PRO A 43 -4.61 -5.65 12.89
N CYS A 44 -4.07 -6.05 14.03
CA CYS A 44 -3.09 -7.12 14.13
C CYS A 44 -3.42 -7.99 15.34
N MET A 45 -3.36 -9.31 15.17
CA MET A 45 -3.62 -10.28 16.25
C MET A 45 -2.38 -10.48 17.15
N LEU A 46 -1.18 -10.17 16.64
CA LEU A 46 0.06 -10.34 17.38
C LEU A 46 0.37 -9.05 18.16
N MET A 47 0.46 -9.15 19.49
CA MET A 47 0.59 -7.98 20.38
C MET A 47 1.79 -7.08 20.07
N ASN A 48 2.88 -7.64 19.54
CA ASN A 48 4.13 -6.91 19.29
C ASN A 48 4.28 -6.41 17.85
N GLU A 49 3.41 -6.84 16.93
CA GLU A 49 3.46 -6.44 15.53
C GLU A 49 2.40 -5.36 15.28
N LYS A 50 2.81 -4.21 14.75
CA LYS A 50 1.88 -3.14 14.38
C LYS A 50 1.85 -2.99 12.87
N ARG A 51 0.65 -3.11 12.30
CA ARG A 51 0.43 -3.04 10.86
C ARG A 51 -0.12 -1.67 10.49
N TYR A 52 0.36 -1.15 9.38
CA TYR A 52 0.00 0.17 8.89
C TYR A 52 -0.30 0.10 7.41
N LEU A 53 -1.33 0.85 7.01
CA LEU A 53 -1.50 1.25 5.63
C LEU A 53 -0.91 2.65 5.49
N ILE A 54 -0.02 2.83 4.53
CA ILE A 54 0.71 4.07 4.28
C ILE A 54 0.48 4.49 2.84
N SER A 55 0.18 5.76 2.64
CA SER A 55 -0.04 6.38 1.33
C SER A 55 0.94 7.53 1.18
N ILE A 56 1.67 7.54 0.06
CA ILE A 56 2.55 8.64 -0.33
C ILE A 56 1.88 9.36 -1.49
N VAL A 57 1.63 10.66 -1.31
CA VAL A 57 0.97 11.54 -2.29
C VAL A 57 1.92 12.67 -2.69
N ASP A 58 1.58 13.37 -3.78
CA ASP A 58 2.21 14.66 -4.08
C ASP A 58 2.05 15.60 -2.87
N ARG A 59 3.09 16.38 -2.57
CA ARG A 59 3.08 17.26 -1.40
C ARG A 59 1.88 18.20 -1.44
N ASP A 60 1.20 18.29 -0.31
CA ASP A 60 0.09 19.21 -0.09
C ASP A 60 0.35 20.14 1.10
N ASP A 61 -0.44 21.20 1.20
CA ASP A 61 -0.33 22.22 2.26
C ASP A 61 -1.10 21.87 3.53
N ARG A 62 -1.63 20.65 3.64
CA ARG A 62 -2.39 20.25 4.83
C ARG A 62 -1.44 20.08 6.01
N PRO A 63 -1.84 20.43 7.23
CA PRO A 63 -0.99 20.27 8.40
C PRO A 63 -0.80 18.79 8.76
N VAL A 64 0.30 18.46 9.44
CA VAL A 64 0.46 17.16 10.12
C VAL A 64 -0.71 16.94 11.08
N GLY A 65 -1.26 15.74 11.10
CA GLY A 65 -2.48 15.38 11.82
C GLY A 65 -3.77 15.57 11.01
N TYR A 66 -3.73 16.19 9.84
CA TYR A 66 -4.89 16.28 8.96
C TYR A 66 -5.39 14.90 8.55
N ARG A 67 -6.72 14.74 8.51
CA ARG A 67 -7.39 13.46 8.24
C ARG A 67 -8.20 13.53 6.96
N GLU A 68 -8.08 12.52 6.12
CA GLU A 68 -8.93 12.34 4.94
C GLU A 68 -9.10 10.87 4.61
N ARG A 69 -10.05 10.56 3.73
CA ARG A 69 -10.27 9.19 3.27
C ARG A 69 -9.29 8.79 2.19
N LEU A 70 -8.92 7.51 2.14
CA LEU A 70 -8.06 6.97 1.09
C LEU A 70 -8.64 7.19 -0.31
N ALA A 71 -9.97 7.10 -0.48
CA ALA A 71 -10.65 7.40 -1.74
C ALA A 71 -10.36 8.82 -2.28
N GLY A 72 -10.08 9.77 -1.37
CA GLY A 72 -9.75 11.16 -1.71
C GLY A 72 -8.30 11.36 -2.12
N GLN A 73 -7.44 10.35 -1.95
CA GLN A 73 -6.02 10.44 -2.23
C GLN A 73 -5.68 9.95 -3.63
N ARG A 74 -4.75 10.65 -4.28
CA ARG A 74 -4.10 10.22 -5.53
C ARG A 74 -2.67 9.80 -5.24
N TRP A 75 -2.54 8.65 -4.60
CA TRP A 75 -1.25 8.14 -4.14
C TRP A 75 -0.32 7.76 -5.30
N LYS A 76 0.97 8.06 -5.13
CA LYS A 76 2.05 7.56 -5.99
C LYS A 76 2.51 6.19 -5.54
N VAL A 77 2.47 5.96 -4.22
CA VAL A 77 2.86 4.71 -3.59
C VAL A 77 1.85 4.38 -2.48
N LEU A 78 1.38 3.15 -2.44
CA LEU A 78 0.60 2.60 -1.33
C LEU A 78 1.41 1.46 -0.69
N GLN A 79 1.46 1.41 0.63
CA GLN A 79 2.19 0.37 1.36
C GLN A 79 1.32 -0.26 2.43
N ALA A 80 1.41 -1.58 2.57
CA ALA A 80 0.96 -2.30 3.75
C ALA A 80 2.22 -2.83 4.45
N ARG A 81 2.54 -2.28 5.64
CA ARG A 81 3.78 -2.59 6.36
C ARG A 81 3.54 -2.95 7.82
N ALA A 82 4.25 -3.96 8.30
CA ALA A 82 4.53 -4.13 9.72
C ALA A 82 5.72 -3.24 10.11
N LEU A 83 5.53 -2.36 11.10
CA LEU A 83 6.55 -1.41 11.55
C LEU A 83 6.60 -1.35 13.08
N GLU A 84 7.81 -1.16 13.62
CA GLU A 84 8.06 -0.90 15.04
C GLU A 84 8.23 0.61 15.33
N ASP A 85 7.42 1.47 14.69
CA ASP A 85 7.49 2.92 14.92
C ASP A 85 6.55 3.33 16.05
N GLU A 86 7.11 3.65 17.22
CA GLU A 86 6.35 4.13 18.37
C GLU A 86 5.58 5.42 18.09
N LYS A 87 6.06 6.28 17.19
CA LYS A 87 5.39 7.56 16.87
C LYS A 87 4.07 7.34 16.14
N LEU A 88 3.92 6.22 15.44
CA LEU A 88 2.69 5.87 14.72
C LEU A 88 1.67 5.14 15.59
N THR A 89 1.99 4.85 16.85
CA THR A 89 1.12 4.08 17.76
C THR A 89 -0.13 4.83 18.18
N SER A 90 -0.09 6.16 18.16
CA SER A 90 -1.21 7.04 18.48
C SER A 90 -2.26 7.10 17.37
N LEU A 91 -1.98 6.55 16.19
CA LEU A 91 -2.94 6.48 15.09
C LEU A 91 -4.12 5.58 15.44
N GLY A 92 -5.31 5.98 15.00
CA GLY A 92 -6.52 5.17 15.11
C GLY A 92 -6.39 3.84 14.36
N VAL A 93 -7.04 2.81 14.88
CA VAL A 93 -7.19 1.51 14.20
C VAL A 93 -8.35 1.62 13.23
N HIS A 94 -8.09 1.30 11.97
CA HIS A 94 -9.12 1.08 10.99
C HIS A 94 -9.44 -0.41 10.89
N PRO A 95 -10.64 -0.86 11.27
CA PRO A 95 -11.03 -2.25 11.08
C PRO A 95 -11.19 -2.53 9.58
N TYR A 96 -10.72 -3.69 9.13
CA TYR A 96 -11.04 -4.22 7.81
C TYR A 96 -11.01 -5.74 7.86
N GLU A 97 -11.70 -6.36 6.91
CA GLU A 97 -11.66 -7.81 6.74
C GLU A 97 -10.94 -8.18 5.43
N PRO A 98 -9.97 -9.12 5.45
CA PRO A 98 -9.33 -9.61 4.25
C PRO A 98 -10.35 -10.14 3.24
N LYS A 99 -10.33 -9.59 2.03
CA LYS A 99 -11.33 -9.91 1.01
C LYS A 99 -10.92 -11.14 0.21
N ARG A 100 -11.89 -12.04 -0.01
CA ARG A 100 -11.72 -13.26 -0.83
C ARG A 100 -12.29 -13.14 -2.26
N ASP A 101 -12.88 -11.98 -2.56
CA ASP A 101 -13.51 -11.70 -3.85
C ASP A 101 -12.49 -11.86 -5.00
N PRO A 102 -12.85 -12.55 -6.10
CA PRO A 102 -12.00 -12.70 -7.28
C PRO A 102 -11.44 -11.39 -7.84
N ALA A 103 -12.13 -10.26 -7.67
CA ALA A 103 -11.67 -8.96 -8.12
C ALA A 103 -10.31 -8.55 -7.54
N TYR A 104 -9.95 -9.06 -6.35
CA TYR A 104 -8.66 -8.78 -5.71
C TYR A 104 -7.58 -9.81 -6.06
N LYS A 105 -7.93 -10.88 -6.79
CA LYS A 105 -6.99 -11.93 -7.20
C LYS A 105 -6.29 -11.60 -8.52
N ILE A 106 -5.93 -10.33 -8.72
CA ILE A 106 -5.17 -9.89 -9.89
C ILE A 106 -3.85 -10.68 -9.94
N PRO A 107 -3.56 -11.40 -11.03
CA PRO A 107 -2.31 -12.16 -11.16
C PRO A 107 -1.09 -11.25 -11.10
N LEU A 108 -0.07 -11.71 -10.38
CA LEU A 108 1.23 -11.06 -10.25
C LEU A 108 2.30 -11.99 -10.83
N VAL A 109 3.15 -11.44 -11.69
CA VAL A 109 4.28 -12.17 -12.30
C VAL A 109 5.58 -11.53 -11.85
N LEU A 110 6.50 -12.32 -11.29
CA LEU A 110 7.81 -11.85 -10.84
C LEU A 110 8.61 -11.31 -12.04
N VAL A 111 9.21 -10.13 -11.88
CA VAL A 111 10.04 -9.47 -12.91
C VAL A 111 11.46 -9.16 -12.42
N GLU A 112 11.65 -9.03 -11.12
CA GLU A 112 12.96 -8.80 -10.51
C GLU A 112 12.97 -9.43 -9.11
N ASN A 113 14.09 -10.01 -8.70
CA ASN A 113 14.27 -10.57 -7.38
C ASN A 113 15.72 -10.40 -6.93
N ASN A 114 15.90 -10.02 -5.67
CA ASN A 114 17.20 -9.99 -5.00
C ASN A 114 17.02 -10.36 -3.52
N ARG A 115 18.06 -10.21 -2.69
CA ARG A 115 18.02 -10.61 -1.27
C ARG A 115 17.07 -9.76 -0.41
N GLU A 116 16.72 -8.56 -0.86
CA GLU A 116 15.93 -7.59 -0.10
C GLU A 116 14.49 -7.48 -0.59
N ILE A 117 14.24 -7.77 -1.88
CA ILE A 117 12.96 -7.49 -2.52
C ILE A 117 12.66 -8.44 -3.67
N SER A 118 11.39 -8.85 -3.74
CA SER A 118 10.78 -9.47 -4.92
C SER A 118 9.84 -8.45 -5.57
N VAL A 119 10.05 -8.13 -6.85
CA VAL A 119 9.23 -7.19 -7.62
C VAL A 119 8.39 -7.95 -8.63
N TYR A 120 7.09 -7.71 -8.58
CA TYR A 120 6.10 -8.28 -9.45
C TYR A 120 5.44 -7.22 -10.30
N GLU A 121 4.95 -7.63 -11.46
CA GLU A 121 4.11 -6.83 -12.34
C GLU A 121 2.68 -7.37 -12.33
N GLY A 122 1.71 -6.45 -12.21
CA GLY A 122 0.29 -6.79 -12.35
C GLY A 122 -0.08 -7.21 -13.76
N ARG A 123 -1.23 -7.87 -13.90
CA ARG A 123 -1.86 -8.17 -15.19
C ARG A 123 -3.24 -7.50 -15.25
N PRO A 124 -3.45 -6.43 -16.04
CA PRO A 124 -2.51 -5.81 -16.99
C PRO A 124 -1.34 -5.05 -16.32
N PRO A 125 -0.23 -4.80 -17.04
CA PRO A 125 1.03 -4.30 -16.47
C PRO A 125 1.02 -2.78 -16.23
N ILE A 126 0.08 -2.31 -15.42
CA ILE A 126 -0.10 -0.87 -15.12
C ILE A 126 0.53 -0.47 -13.77
N PHE A 127 0.88 -1.45 -12.94
CA PHE A 127 1.44 -1.27 -11.61
C PHE A 127 2.47 -2.36 -11.29
N ARG A 128 3.32 -2.06 -10.31
CA ARG A 128 4.27 -3.00 -9.70
C ARG A 128 3.93 -3.24 -8.24
N VAL A 129 4.25 -4.43 -7.78
CA VAL A 129 4.16 -4.85 -6.37
C VAL A 129 5.53 -5.29 -5.93
N SER A 130 6.06 -4.64 -4.91
CA SER A 130 7.32 -4.95 -4.29
C SER A 130 7.06 -5.59 -2.93
N LEU A 131 7.49 -6.84 -2.77
CA LEU A 131 7.44 -7.56 -1.50
C LEU A 131 8.82 -7.53 -0.84
N LEU A 132 8.89 -6.93 0.34
CA LEU A 132 10.12 -6.75 1.09
C LEU A 132 10.44 -8.03 1.87
N HIS A 133 11.66 -8.52 1.72
CA HIS A 133 12.10 -9.75 2.37
C HIS A 133 12.32 -9.52 3.86
N THR A 134 11.98 -10.52 4.67
CA THR A 134 12.14 -10.49 6.14
C THR A 134 13.07 -11.59 6.64
N LYS A 135 13.33 -12.62 5.83
CA LYS A 135 14.06 -13.82 6.22
C LYS A 135 15.52 -13.84 5.75
N ASN A 136 15.99 -12.76 5.11
CA ASN A 136 17.33 -12.65 4.52
C ASN A 136 17.67 -13.85 3.61
N GLN A 137 16.71 -14.26 2.78
CA GLN A 137 16.83 -15.36 1.82
C GLN A 137 16.88 -14.80 0.39
N GLU A 138 17.58 -15.51 -0.50
CA GLU A 138 17.66 -15.13 -1.92
C GLU A 138 16.31 -15.29 -2.64
N ILE A 139 15.47 -16.22 -2.17
CA ILE A 139 14.10 -16.42 -2.66
C ILE A 139 13.21 -16.59 -1.42
N GLU A 140 12.44 -15.55 -1.08
CA GLU A 140 11.44 -15.61 0.00
C GLU A 140 10.02 -15.84 -0.53
N TYR A 141 9.75 -15.35 -1.74
CA TYR A 141 8.44 -15.41 -2.37
C TYR A 141 8.48 -16.17 -3.71
N TRP A 142 7.35 -16.79 -4.07
CA TRP A 142 7.22 -17.57 -5.30
C TRP A 142 7.18 -16.70 -6.56
N ASN A 143 7.45 -17.29 -7.72
CA ASN A 143 7.46 -16.57 -9.01
C ASN A 143 6.09 -16.02 -9.43
N GLU A 144 5.01 -16.60 -8.89
CA GLU A 144 3.63 -16.22 -9.18
C GLU A 144 2.84 -16.00 -7.90
N GLY A 145 1.88 -15.10 -7.97
CA GLY A 145 1.00 -14.78 -6.85
C GLY A 145 -0.21 -13.97 -7.30
N ASN A 146 -0.90 -13.38 -6.34
CA ASN A 146 -1.99 -12.45 -6.61
C ASN A 146 -1.97 -11.26 -5.65
N LEU A 147 -2.61 -10.16 -6.08
CA LEU A 147 -2.63 -8.91 -5.34
C LEU A 147 -3.16 -9.07 -3.90
N ALA A 148 -4.27 -9.78 -3.70
CA ALA A 148 -4.80 -10.01 -2.34
C ALA A 148 -3.79 -10.72 -1.43
N ALA A 149 -3.11 -11.76 -1.93
CA ALA A 149 -2.08 -12.44 -1.16
C ALA A 149 -0.89 -11.52 -0.83
N ALA A 150 -0.48 -10.68 -1.77
CA ALA A 150 0.56 -9.67 -1.54
C ALA A 150 0.16 -8.67 -0.47
N LEU A 151 -1.05 -8.08 -0.53
CA LEU A 151 -1.52 -7.10 0.47
C LEU A 151 -1.49 -7.65 1.90
N GLU A 152 -1.78 -8.94 2.07
CA GLU A 152 -1.83 -9.62 3.36
C GLU A 152 -0.46 -10.10 3.87
N THR A 153 0.64 -9.90 3.13
CA THR A 153 2.00 -10.13 3.67
C THR A 153 2.43 -9.01 4.63
N PHE A 154 1.79 -7.84 4.57
CA PHE A 154 2.20 -6.62 5.28
C PHE A 154 3.68 -6.27 5.11
N GLN A 155 4.24 -6.57 3.94
CA GLN A 155 5.56 -6.12 3.50
C GLN A 155 5.49 -5.63 2.05
N THR A 156 4.40 -4.96 1.73
CA THR A 156 3.99 -4.70 0.35
C THR A 156 4.08 -3.23 0.03
N VAL A 157 4.67 -2.92 -1.12
CA VAL A 157 4.75 -1.58 -1.71
C VAL A 157 4.18 -1.65 -3.12
N ILE A 158 3.17 -0.83 -3.41
CA ILE A 158 2.51 -0.74 -4.71
C ILE A 158 2.85 0.61 -5.33
N SER A 159 3.29 0.58 -6.58
CA SER A 159 3.64 1.78 -7.35
C SER A 159 3.22 1.66 -8.82
N TRP A 160 3.11 2.80 -9.50
CA TRP A 160 2.77 2.84 -10.91
C TRP A 160 3.95 2.37 -11.77
N LYS A 161 3.66 1.64 -12.86
CA LYS A 161 4.66 1.42 -13.90
C LYS A 161 4.93 2.75 -14.62
N GLY A 162 6.21 3.07 -14.79
CA GLY A 162 6.70 4.26 -15.49
C GLY A 162 6.35 4.27 -16.96
#